data_AF-A0A832SSG1-F1
#
_entry.id   AF-A0A832SSG1-F1
#
_cell.length_a   1.000
_cell.length_b   1.000
_cell.length_c   1.000
_cell.angle_alpha   90.00
_cell.angle_beta   90.00
_cell.angle_gamma   90.00
#
_symmetry.space_group_name_H-M   'P 1'
#
loop_
_entity.id
_entity.type
_entity.pdbx_description
1 polymer ?
#
loop_
_entity_poly.entity_id
_entity_poly.type
_entity_poly.pdbx_seq_one_letter_code
_entity_poly.pdbx_strand_id
1 'polypeptide(L)' 'MGIPEKIKAIQDQIHQTQLNKATEHHIGLLKAKIAKLKREQETVQSKKSGISSDGFDVKRSG' A
#
# COMPACT_ATOMS: atom_id res chain seq x y z
N MET A 1 13.68 -3.84 -9.23
CA MET A 1 13.02 -3.66 -7.93
C MET A 1 11.58 -3.20 -8.12
N GLY A 2 10.71 -4.12 -8.53
CA GLY A 2 9.26 -3.92 -8.51
C GLY A 2 8.75 -3.70 -7.08
N ILE A 3 7.54 -3.17 -6.96
CA ILE A 3 6.82 -3.01 -5.69
C ILE A 3 6.83 -4.31 -4.83
N PRO A 4 6.58 -5.51 -5.37
CA PRO A 4 6.61 -6.75 -4.56
C PRO A 4 8.01 -7.08 -4.02
N GLU A 5 9.07 -6.82 -4.79
CA GLU A 5 10.46 -7.05 -4.36
C GLU A 5 10.83 -6.13 -3.19
N LYS A 6 10.38 -4.87 -3.24
CA LYS A 6 10.58 -3.90 -2.14
C LYS A 6 9.86 -4.30 -0.87
N ILE A 7 8.64 -4.84 -0.97
CA ILE A 7 7.88 -5.34 0.18
C ILE A 7 8.63 -6.50 0.82
N LYS A 8 9.09 -7.47 0.02
CA LYS A 8 9.83 -8.63 0.52
C LYS A 8 11.13 -8.25 1.21
N ALA A 9 11.92 -7.35 0.62
CA ALA A 9 13.17 -6.88 1.22
C ALA A 9 12.96 -6.22 2.61
N ILE A 10 11.88 -5.45 2.76
CA ILE A 10 11.55 -4.82 4.06
C ILE A 10 11.06 -5.86 5.07
N GLN A 11 10.31 -6.87 4.64
CA GLN A 11 9.89 -7.97 5.51
C GLN A 11 11.08 -8.78 6.01
N ASP A 12 12.01 -9.14 5.13
CA ASP A 12 13.23 -9.86 5.49
C ASP A 12 14.05 -9.07 6.52
N GLN A 13 14.14 -7.74 6.35
CA GLN A 13 14.80 -6.86 7.32
C GLN A 13 14.11 -6.88 8.70
N ILE A 14 12.77 -6.84 8.75
CA ILE A 14 12.00 -6.93 10.00
C ILE A 14 12.21 -8.29 10.67
N HIS A 15 12.23 -9.38 9.90
CA HIS A 15 12.43 -10.74 10.43
C HIS A 15 13.81 -10.94 11.04
N GLN A 16 14.84 -10.27 10.50
CA GLN A 16 16.20 -10.32 11.05
C GLN A 16 16.41 -9.38 12.24
N THR A 17 15.57 -8.35 12.42
CA THR A 17 15.74 -7.41 13.53
C THR A 17 15.07 -7.91 14.80
N GLN A 18 15.84 -7.97 15.89
CA GLN A 18 15.31 -8.23 17.22
C GLN A 18 14.52 -7.00 17.71
N LEU A 19 13.38 -7.25 18.38
CA LEU A 19 12.54 -6.22 18.97
C LEU A 19 13.11 -5.77 20.31
N ASN A 20 13.54 -4.52 20.37
CA ASN A 20 13.96 -3.84 21.60
C ASN A 20 13.64 -2.34 21.50
N LYS A 21 13.72 -1.61 22.61
CA LYS A 21 13.38 -0.18 22.68
C LYS A 21 14.14 0.71 21.67
N ALA A 22 15.33 0.30 21.26
CA ALA A 22 16.12 1.02 20.25
C ALA A 22 15.62 0.75 18.81
N THR A 23 15.05 -0.43 18.54
CA THR A 23 14.61 -0.84 17.19
C THR A 23 13.13 -0.62 16.94
N GLU A 24 12.31 -0.45 17.98
CA GLU A 24 10.85 -0.24 17.87
C GLU A 24 10.46 0.91 16.94
N HIS A 25 11.16 2.06 17.04
CA HIS A 25 10.90 3.21 16.18
C HIS A 25 11.15 2.87 14.70
N HIS A 26 12.28 2.22 14.41
CA HIS A 26 12.64 1.81 13.06
C HIS A 26 11.65 0.78 12.50
N ILE A 27 11.24 -0.19 13.31
CA ILE A 27 10.26 -1.21 12.92
C ILE A 27 8.90 -0.57 12.63
N GLY A 28 8.49 0.46 13.39
CA GLY A 28 7.31 1.27 13.10
C GLY A 28 7.38 1.94 11.73
N LEU A 29 8.52 2.56 11.40
CA LEU A 29 8.75 3.17 10.09
C LEU A 29 8.75 2.15 8.95
N LEU A 30 9.36 0.97 9.15
CA LEU A 30 9.37 -0.11 8.16
C LEU A 30 7.95 -0.65 7.89
N LYS A 31 7.13 -0.81 8.94
CA LYS A 31 5.72 -1.20 8.80
C LYS A 31 4.91 -0.15 8.04
N ALA A 32 5.12 1.13 8.32
CA ALA A 32 4.46 2.22 7.58
C ALA A 32 4.84 2.22 6.09
N LYS A 33 6.12 1.96 5.77
CA LYS A 33 6.59 1.81 4.38
C LYS A 33 5.91 0.64 3.67
N ILE A 34 5.75 -0.52 4.33
CA ILE A 34 4.99 -1.66 3.77
C ILE A 34 3.55 -1.26 3.46
N ALA A 35 2.86 -0.57 4.38
CA ALA A 35 1.47 -0.15 4.17
C ALA A 35 1.33 0.79 2.96
N LYS A 36 2.25 1.74 2.81
CA LYS A 36 2.28 2.64 1.65
C LYS A 36 2.49 1.88 0.33
N LEU A 37 3.46 0.97 0.29
CA LEU A 37 3.74 0.16 -0.90
C LEU A 37 2.58 -0.77 -1.28
N LYS A 38 1.89 -1.37 -0.29
CA LYS A 38 0.67 -2.16 -0.53
C LYS A 38 -0.44 -1.32 -1.16
N ARG A 39 -0.67 -0.11 -0.63
CA ARG A 39 -1.67 0.82 -1.19
C ARG A 39 -1.33 1.25 -2.62
N GLU A 40 -0.04 1.50 -2.90
CA GLU A 40 0.42 1.79 -4.27
C GLU A 40 0.17 0.60 -5.20
N GLN A 41 0.38 -0.64 -4.74
CA GLN A 41 0.06 -1.84 -5.51
C GLN A 41 -1.43 -1.96 -5.83
N GLU A 42 -2.31 -1.74 -4.84
CA GLU A 42 -3.76 -1.81 -5.01
C GLU A 42 -4.28 -0.68 -5.93
N THR A 43 -3.76 0.54 -5.82
CA THR A 43 -4.17 1.66 -6.68
C THR A 43 -3.73 1.47 -8.14
N VAL A 44 -2.59 0.82 -8.39
CA VAL A 44 -2.17 0.44 -9.74
C VAL A 44 -3.09 -0.66 -10.30
N GLN A 45 -3.56 -1.58 -9.46
CA GLN A 45 -4.55 -2.59 -9.86
C GLN A 45 -5.93 -1.98 -10.12
N SER A 46 -6.40 -1.06 -9.28
CA SER A 46 -7.72 -0.42 -9.44
C SER A 46 -7.81 0.49 -10.66
N LYS A 47 -6.69 1.13 -11.05
CA LYS A 47 -6.61 1.87 -12.33
C LYS A 47 -6.72 0.96 -13.57
N LYS A 48 -6.39 -0.33 -13.46
CA LYS A 48 -6.59 -1.30 -14.54
C LYS A 48 -8.03 -1.84 -14.62
N SER A 49 -8.81 -1.72 -13.54
CA SER A 49 -10.20 -2.17 -13.47
C SER A 49 -11.24 -1.04 -13.54
N GLY A 50 -10.81 0.20 -13.81
CA GLY A 50 -11.67 1.39 -13.86
C GLY A 50 -12.37 1.61 -15.21
N ILE A 51 -13.03 0.60 -15.77
CA ILE A 51 -14.06 0.76 -16.81
C ILE A 51 -15.26 -0.07 -16.37
N SER A 52 -16.18 0.58 -15.65
CA SER A 52 -17.60 0.25 -15.64
C SER A 52 -18.33 1.34 -14.86
N SER A 53 -18.88 2.26 -15.64
CA SER A 53 -20.05 3.10 -15.38
C SER A 53 -20.95 2.68 -14.22
N ASP A 54 -21.29 3.63 -13.34
CA ASP A 54 -22.68 3.92 -12.97
C ASP A 54 -22.73 5.25 -12.20
N GLY A 55 -22.61 6.37 -12.93
CA GLY A 55 -22.88 7.70 -12.40
C GLY A 55 -24.31 8.08 -12.76
N PHE A 56 -25.19 8.15 -11.75
CA PHE A 56 -26.60 8.53 -11.90
C PHE A 56 -26.74 9.90 -12.59
N ASP A 57 -27.35 9.93 -13.77
CA ASP A 57 -27.76 11.16 -14.46
C ASP A 57 -29.03 11.71 -13.80
N VAL A 58 -28.89 12.68 -12.91
CA VAL A 58 -30.04 13.41 -12.35
C VAL A 58 -30.45 14.50 -13.33
N LYS A 59 -31.46 14.22 -14.15
CA LYS A 59 -32.07 15.24 -15.03
C LYS A 59 -32.75 16.30 -14.16
N ARG A 60 -32.27 17.54 -14.25
CA ARG A 60 -32.91 18.73 -13.67
C ARG A 60 -34.35 18.82 -14.15
N SER A 61 -35.31 18.74 -13.24
CA SER A 61 -36.67 19.25 -13.45
C SER A 61 -36.65 20.77 -13.33
N GLY A 62 -37.28 21.45 -14.30
CA GLY A 62 -37.39 22.91 -14.36
C GLY A 62 -38.18 23.51 -13.22
#